data_AF-A0A7S2TY26-F1
#
_entry.id   AF-A0A7S2TY26-F1
#
_cell.length_a   1.000
_cell.length_b   1.000
_cell.length_c   1.000
_cell.angle_alpha   90.00
_cell.angle_beta   90.00
_cell.angle_gamma   90.00
#
_symmetry.space_group_name_H-M   'P 1'
#
loop_
_entity.id
_entity.type
_entity.pdbx_description
1 polymer ?
#
loop_
_entity_poly.entity_id
_entity_poly.type
_entity_poly.pdbx_seq_one_letter_code
_entity_poly.pdbx_strand_id
1 'polypeptide(L)'
;NDLIARLVVHTVIELADQLFTPMHIKQHRVMDEVLATVADFFSDLVHWIKTPHHKESCIRQCLRRIGSMYLAALLKNQRPINWQRTKDGTHVIAQVDHDREAVRKLLGKLQSKLEDAQSLQDEMQPWNVIRHLLLAKDTEGLGVWYSEFIACFEKTQDHVRLAQDFKGILGLKKEISRADKVVALREFKSLLPGLLPPGGSDEDARARSRNALDASPGGNASPSAAAKLGKKFLGFFKK
;
A
#
# COMPACT_ATOMS: atom_id res chain seq x y z
N ASN A 1 -8.45 26.27 16.81
CA ASN A 1 -7.27 25.55 16.27
C ASN A 1 -7.65 24.18 15.72
N ASP A 2 -8.29 23.30 16.49
CA ASP A 2 -8.63 21.95 16.02
C ASP A 2 -9.65 21.93 14.86
N LEU A 3 -10.71 22.75 14.91
CA LEU A 3 -11.66 22.88 13.81
C LEU A 3 -11.01 23.36 12.50
N ILE A 4 -10.13 24.36 12.61
CA ILE A 4 -9.39 24.92 11.46
C ILE A 4 -8.47 23.86 10.88
N ALA A 5 -7.70 23.16 11.71
CA ALA A 5 -6.85 22.04 11.31
C ALA A 5 -7.62 20.95 10.53
N ARG A 6 -8.81 20.56 11.01
CA ARG A 6 -9.63 19.55 10.33
C ARG A 6 -10.18 20.04 8.99
N LEU A 7 -10.68 21.28 8.93
CA LEU A 7 -11.18 21.88 7.69
C LEU A 7 -10.09 21.92 6.62
N VAL A 8 -8.89 22.30 7.04
CA VAL A 8 -7.70 22.33 6.20
C VAL A 8 -7.38 20.97 5.61
N VAL A 9 -7.30 19.95 6.48
CA VAL A 9 -6.97 18.58 6.06
C VAL A 9 -8.03 18.11 5.06
N HIS A 10 -9.30 18.39 5.33
CA HIS A 10 -10.40 18.07 4.43
C HIS A 10 -10.26 18.73 3.06
N THR A 11 -10.03 20.05 2.99
CA THR A 11 -9.90 20.78 1.72
C THR A 11 -8.72 20.27 0.89
N VAL A 12 -7.57 20.03 1.51
CA VAL A 12 -6.39 19.48 0.81
C VAL A 12 -6.69 18.09 0.26
N ILE A 13 -7.39 17.24 1.02
CA ILE A 13 -7.79 15.91 0.58
C ILE A 13 -8.77 15.98 -0.58
N GLU A 14 -9.78 16.85 -0.53
CA GLU A 14 -10.75 17.01 -1.61
C GLU A 14 -10.08 17.50 -2.91
N LEU A 15 -9.18 18.47 -2.81
CA LEU A 15 -8.42 18.97 -3.95
C LEU A 15 -7.53 17.88 -4.54
N ALA A 16 -6.83 17.12 -3.69
CA ALA A 16 -6.05 15.98 -4.15
C ALA A 16 -6.93 14.93 -4.86
N ASP A 17 -8.15 14.68 -4.37
CA ASP A 17 -9.05 13.69 -4.94
C ASP A 17 -9.52 14.10 -6.33
N GLN A 18 -9.87 15.38 -6.48
CA GLN A 18 -10.23 15.97 -7.78
C GLN A 18 -9.08 15.90 -8.77
N LEU A 19 -7.83 16.05 -8.32
CA LEU A 19 -6.65 15.97 -9.18
C LEU A 19 -6.29 14.52 -9.54
N PHE A 20 -6.46 13.57 -8.63
CA PHE A 20 -6.22 12.14 -8.90
C PHE A 20 -7.34 11.47 -9.73
N THR A 21 -8.57 11.99 -9.69
CA THR A 21 -9.72 11.45 -10.43
C THR A 21 -9.51 11.38 -11.96
N PRO A 22 -8.97 12.42 -12.65
CA PRO A 22 -8.78 12.42 -14.10
C PRO A 22 -7.45 11.79 -14.57
N MET A 23 -6.80 10.88 -13.83
CA MET A 23 -5.50 10.26 -14.16
C MET A 23 -5.43 9.39 -15.45
N HIS A 24 -6.01 9.86 -16.55
CA HIS A 24 -5.84 9.33 -17.91
C HIS A 24 -4.74 10.06 -18.70
N ILE A 25 -4.20 11.19 -18.21
CA ILE A 25 -3.29 12.05 -18.99
C ILE A 25 -2.14 12.58 -18.11
N LYS A 26 -0.93 12.00 -18.27
CA LYS A 26 0.37 12.46 -17.71
C LYS A 26 0.46 12.53 -16.17
N GLN A 27 0.70 11.38 -15.56
CA GLN A 27 0.79 11.15 -14.10
C GLN A 27 1.75 12.10 -13.34
N HIS A 28 2.93 12.44 -13.88
CA HIS A 28 3.88 13.33 -13.20
C HIS A 28 3.31 14.72 -12.87
N ARG A 29 2.59 15.34 -13.81
CA ARG A 29 2.10 16.71 -13.65
C ARG A 29 1.03 16.81 -12.58
N VAL A 30 0.17 15.81 -12.49
CA VAL A 30 -0.87 15.73 -11.46
C VAL A 30 -0.24 15.66 -10.07
N MET A 31 0.80 14.83 -9.89
CA MET A 31 1.47 14.73 -8.60
C MET A 31 2.18 16.05 -8.22
N ASP A 32 2.88 16.68 -9.17
CA ASP A 32 3.52 17.97 -8.94
C ASP A 32 2.49 19.06 -8.58
N GLU A 33 1.33 19.08 -9.24
CA GLU A 33 0.23 20.01 -8.96
C GLU A 33 -0.40 19.75 -7.58
N VAL A 34 -0.63 18.49 -7.21
CA VAL A 34 -1.11 18.11 -5.87
C VAL A 34 -0.11 18.59 -4.82
N LEU A 35 1.18 18.28 -5.01
CA LEU A 35 2.22 18.65 -4.04
C LEU A 35 2.43 20.16 -3.96
N ALA A 36 2.32 20.88 -5.07
CA ALA A 36 2.38 22.35 -5.07
C ALA A 36 1.19 22.94 -4.30
N THR A 37 -0.02 22.47 -4.58
CA THR A 37 -1.24 22.89 -3.85
C THR A 37 -1.09 22.62 -2.35
N VAL A 38 -0.59 21.44 -1.99
CA VAL A 38 -0.31 21.07 -0.59
C VAL A 38 0.75 21.99 0.03
N ALA A 39 1.82 22.31 -0.70
CA ALA A 39 2.88 23.19 -0.23
C ALA A 39 2.40 24.61 0.03
N ASP A 40 1.63 25.17 -0.90
CA ASP A 40 1.07 26.52 -0.82
C ASP A 40 0.09 26.60 0.34
N PHE A 41 -0.82 25.63 0.43
CA PHE A 41 -1.80 25.56 1.50
C PHE A 41 -1.12 25.44 2.87
N PHE A 42 -0.08 24.60 3.00
CA PHE A 42 0.68 24.50 4.25
C PHE A 42 1.51 25.74 4.55
N SER A 43 2.03 26.43 3.54
CA SER A 43 2.74 27.69 3.73
C SER A 43 1.83 28.74 4.37
N ASP A 44 0.59 28.83 3.90
CA ASP A 44 -0.39 29.75 4.46
C ASP A 44 -0.82 29.28 5.86
N LEU A 45 -1.04 27.98 6.05
CA LEU A 45 -1.53 27.38 7.29
C LEU A 45 -0.66 27.57 8.52
N VAL A 46 0.67 27.57 8.32
CA VAL A 46 1.65 27.72 9.40
C VAL A 46 1.40 29.04 10.15
N HIS A 47 0.75 30.02 9.52
CA HIS A 47 0.36 31.27 10.16
C HIS A 47 -0.98 31.20 10.93
N TRP A 48 -1.89 30.31 10.56
CA TRP A 48 -3.22 30.18 11.18
C TRP A 48 -3.26 29.22 12.38
N ILE A 49 -2.43 28.18 12.37
CA ILE A 49 -2.30 27.25 13.51
C ILE A 49 -1.19 27.76 14.42
N LYS A 50 -1.51 28.17 15.65
CA LYS A 50 -0.50 28.77 16.56
C LYS A 50 0.45 27.75 17.21
N THR A 51 0.05 26.48 17.29
CA THR A 51 0.75 25.45 18.06
C THR A 51 1.52 24.48 17.15
N PRO A 52 2.84 24.29 17.34
CA PRO A 52 3.68 23.45 16.48
C PRO A 52 3.16 22.00 16.32
N HIS A 53 2.75 21.35 17.41
CA HIS A 53 2.23 19.97 17.34
C HIS A 53 0.99 19.81 16.45
N HIS A 54 0.07 20.78 16.43
CA HIS A 54 -1.09 20.71 15.56
C HIS A 54 -0.70 20.92 14.08
N LYS A 55 0.29 21.78 13.78
CA LYS A 55 0.81 21.94 12.41
C LYS A 55 1.39 20.62 11.91
N GLU A 56 2.25 20.02 12.73
CA GLU A 56 2.89 18.74 12.42
C GLU A 56 1.83 17.64 12.19
N SER A 57 0.86 17.53 13.09
CA SER A 57 -0.24 16.57 12.98
C SER A 57 -1.03 16.72 11.67
N CYS A 58 -1.37 17.96 11.27
CA CYS A 58 -2.06 18.23 10.00
C CYS A 58 -1.23 17.76 8.79
N ILE A 59 0.06 18.08 8.79
CA ILE A 59 0.98 17.70 7.71
C ILE A 59 1.04 16.19 7.57
N ARG A 60 1.24 15.48 8.68
CA ARG A 60 1.28 14.01 8.69
C ARG A 60 -0.03 13.41 8.18
N GLN A 61 -1.17 13.94 8.62
CA GLN A 61 -2.48 13.43 8.21
C GLN A 61 -2.74 13.63 6.71
N CYS A 62 -2.44 14.82 6.17
CA CYS A 62 -2.58 15.10 4.74
C CYS A 62 -1.68 14.17 3.92
N LEU A 63 -0.41 14.03 4.29
CA LEU A 63 0.52 13.21 3.55
C LEU A 63 0.07 11.75 3.51
N ARG A 64 -0.23 11.13 4.66
CA ARG A 64 -0.72 9.74 4.69
C ARG A 64 -1.94 9.52 3.80
N ARG A 65 -2.86 10.48 3.79
CA ARG A 65 -4.04 10.40 2.92
C ARG A 65 -3.68 10.54 1.45
N ILE A 66 -2.82 11.48 1.09
CA ILE A 66 -2.29 11.63 -0.28
C ILE A 66 -1.60 10.35 -0.74
N GLY A 67 -0.78 9.72 0.11
CA GLY A 67 -0.13 8.44 -0.23
C GLY A 67 -1.14 7.32 -0.49
N SER A 68 -2.23 7.28 0.28
CA SER A 68 -3.33 6.32 0.08
C SER A 68 -4.09 6.56 -1.24
N MET A 69 -4.33 7.83 -1.57
CA MET A 69 -5.00 8.24 -2.81
C MET A 69 -4.12 7.98 -4.02
N TYR A 70 -2.83 8.27 -3.92
CA TYR A 70 -1.83 7.96 -4.93
C TYR A 70 -1.82 6.46 -5.24
N LEU A 71 -1.80 5.60 -4.22
CA LEU A 71 -1.90 4.14 -4.42
C LEU A 71 -3.20 3.77 -5.14
N ALA A 72 -4.34 4.24 -4.66
CA ALA A 72 -5.63 3.94 -5.27
C ALA A 72 -5.68 4.38 -6.75
N ALA A 73 -5.15 5.56 -7.04
CA ALA A 73 -5.08 6.12 -8.39
C ALA A 73 -4.14 5.27 -9.27
N LEU A 74 -2.96 4.91 -8.75
CA LEU A 74 -2.01 4.03 -9.43
C LEU A 74 -2.68 2.70 -9.80
N LEU A 75 -3.47 2.11 -8.91
CA LEU A 75 -4.13 0.83 -9.14
C LEU A 75 -5.33 0.91 -10.10
N LYS A 76 -6.09 2.01 -10.09
CA LYS A 76 -7.34 2.16 -10.86
C LYS A 76 -7.13 2.12 -12.38
N ASN A 77 -5.97 2.58 -12.85
CA ASN A 77 -5.73 2.86 -14.27
C ASN A 77 -4.71 1.92 -14.95
N GLN A 78 -4.23 0.89 -14.25
CA GLN A 78 -3.16 0.04 -14.75
C GLN A 78 -3.69 -1.31 -15.25
N ARG A 79 -3.34 -1.65 -16.49
CA ARG A 79 -3.45 -3.02 -17.00
C ARG A 79 -2.36 -3.88 -16.36
N PRO A 80 -2.50 -5.22 -16.33
CA PRO A 80 -1.42 -6.10 -15.90
C PRO A 80 -0.12 -5.79 -16.65
N ILE A 81 0.92 -5.45 -15.89
CA ILE A 81 2.22 -5.04 -16.42
C ILE A 81 3.09 -6.28 -16.51
N ASN A 82 3.81 -6.41 -17.63
CA ASN A 82 4.88 -7.39 -17.72
C ASN A 82 6.16 -6.74 -17.17
N TRP A 83 6.48 -6.99 -15.90
CA TRP A 83 7.66 -6.48 -15.20
C TRP A 83 8.96 -7.12 -15.68
N GLN A 84 8.89 -8.27 -16.36
CA GLN A 84 10.06 -8.86 -17.05
C GLN A 84 10.40 -8.12 -18.35
N ARG A 85 9.42 -7.47 -18.99
CA ARG A 85 9.67 -6.55 -20.10
C ARG A 85 10.13 -5.22 -19.55
N THR A 86 11.41 -4.94 -19.78
CA THR A 86 12.13 -3.80 -19.21
C THR A 86 11.48 -2.44 -19.47
N LYS A 87 10.73 -2.23 -20.55
CA LYS A 87 10.18 -0.88 -20.82
C LYS A 87 8.97 -0.51 -19.95
N ASP A 88 8.02 -1.43 -19.77
CA ASP A 88 6.74 -1.11 -19.13
C ASP A 88 6.91 -0.99 -17.60
N GLY A 89 7.59 -1.95 -16.99
CA GLY A 89 7.89 -1.91 -15.55
C GLY A 89 8.81 -0.74 -15.18
N THR A 90 9.88 -0.49 -15.95
CA THR A 90 10.83 0.58 -15.64
C THR A 90 10.20 1.96 -15.75
N HIS A 91 9.25 2.18 -16.67
CA HIS A 91 8.53 3.45 -16.75
C HIS A 91 7.70 3.72 -15.48
N VAL A 92 6.97 2.72 -14.99
CA VAL A 92 6.18 2.86 -13.75
C VAL A 92 7.06 3.05 -12.53
N ILE A 93 8.18 2.32 -12.41
CA ILE A 93 9.14 2.56 -11.31
C ILE A 93 9.74 3.95 -11.39
N ALA A 94 10.13 4.42 -12.59
CA ALA A 94 10.68 5.76 -12.76
C ALA A 94 9.65 6.85 -12.39
N GLN A 95 8.37 6.64 -12.70
CA GLN A 95 7.27 7.46 -12.20
C GLN A 95 7.25 7.53 -10.68
N VAL A 96 7.22 6.37 -10.03
CA VAL A 96 7.10 6.27 -8.58
C VAL A 96 8.33 6.86 -7.89
N ASP A 97 9.52 6.67 -8.47
CA ASP A 97 10.77 7.27 -7.99
C ASP A 97 10.76 8.80 -8.13
N HIS A 98 10.25 9.34 -9.24
CA HIS A 98 10.04 10.77 -9.42
C HIS A 98 9.08 11.35 -8.37
N ASP A 99 7.90 10.74 -8.22
CA ASP A 99 6.87 11.22 -7.30
C ASP A 99 7.32 11.12 -5.84
N ARG A 100 8.01 10.03 -5.48
CA ARG A 100 8.63 9.84 -4.16
C ARG A 100 9.64 10.95 -3.88
N GLU A 101 10.48 11.29 -4.85
CA GLU A 101 11.48 12.35 -4.71
C GLU A 101 10.83 13.73 -4.55
N ALA A 102 9.73 14.00 -5.27
CA ALA A 102 8.96 15.23 -5.10
C ALA A 102 8.38 15.35 -3.68
N VAL A 103 7.84 14.26 -3.13
CA VAL A 103 7.32 14.21 -1.74
C VAL A 103 8.45 14.42 -0.73
N ARG A 104 9.62 13.79 -0.94
CA ARG A 104 10.80 13.97 -0.08
C ARG A 104 11.24 15.44 -0.04
N LYS A 105 11.26 16.11 -1.19
CA LYS A 105 11.57 17.55 -1.29
C LYS A 105 10.52 18.40 -0.57
N LEU A 106 9.23 18.08 -0.72
CA LEU A 106 8.16 18.76 0.00
C LEU A 106 8.34 18.62 1.51
N LEU A 107 8.59 17.41 2.01
CA LEU A 107 8.84 17.13 3.41
C LEU A 107 10.00 17.95 3.98
N GLY A 108 11.12 18.02 3.26
CA GLY A 108 12.25 18.86 3.67
C GLY A 108 11.88 20.34 3.78
N LYS A 109 11.12 20.86 2.81
CA LYS A 109 10.61 22.25 2.84
C LYS A 109 9.67 22.48 4.03
N LEU A 110 8.71 21.59 4.26
CA LEU A 110 7.75 21.70 5.37
C LEU A 110 8.45 21.59 6.72
N GLN A 111 9.39 20.66 6.86
CA GLN A 111 10.13 20.46 8.11
C GLN A 111 10.97 21.69 8.46
N SER A 112 11.58 22.36 7.47
CA SER A 112 12.32 23.62 7.72
C SER A 112 11.44 24.77 8.25
N LYS A 113 10.12 24.69 8.09
CA LYS A 113 9.14 25.69 8.55
C LYS A 113 8.52 25.34 9.91
N LEU A 114 8.84 24.18 10.47
CA LEU A 114 8.34 23.74 11.78
C LEU A 114 9.46 23.87 12.81
N GLU A 115 9.35 24.84 13.71
CA GLU A 115 10.20 24.95 14.90
C GLU A 115 9.95 23.73 15.80
N ASP A 116 11.01 23.05 16.22
CA ASP A 116 11.01 21.90 17.14
C ASP A 116 10.17 20.67 16.74
N ALA A 117 9.87 20.48 15.44
CA ALA A 117 9.12 19.31 14.99
C ALA A 117 9.92 18.01 15.02
N GLN A 118 9.23 16.92 15.40
CA GLN A 118 9.75 15.57 15.17
C GLN A 118 9.94 15.33 13.67
N SER A 119 10.87 14.44 13.34
CA SER A 119 11.17 14.10 11.96
C SER A 119 9.91 13.72 11.17
N LEU A 120 9.64 14.44 10.08
CA LEU A 120 8.56 14.09 9.16
C LEU A 120 8.98 12.97 8.18
N GLN A 121 10.22 12.47 8.28
CA GLN A 121 10.76 11.48 7.34
C GLN A 121 10.00 10.15 7.38
N ASP A 122 9.38 9.80 8.51
CA ASP A 122 8.55 8.59 8.62
C ASP A 122 7.32 8.64 7.70
N GLU A 123 6.88 9.85 7.31
CA GLU A 123 5.81 10.02 6.33
C GLU A 123 6.26 9.65 4.91
N MET A 124 7.53 9.29 4.66
CA MET A 124 7.95 8.68 3.39
C MET A 124 7.60 7.19 3.31
N GLN A 125 7.27 6.54 4.43
CA GLN A 125 7.15 5.09 4.50
C GLN A 125 6.12 4.50 3.52
N PRO A 126 4.90 5.06 3.36
CA PRO A 126 3.96 4.56 2.37
C PRO A 126 4.50 4.54 0.93
N TRP A 127 5.32 5.52 0.52
CA TRP A 127 5.91 5.62 -0.82
C TRP A 127 7.02 4.60 -1.01
N ASN A 128 7.82 4.37 0.04
CA ASN A 128 8.83 3.32 0.04
C ASN A 128 8.16 1.94 -0.11
N VAL A 129 7.12 1.67 0.68
CA VAL A 129 6.37 0.41 0.63
C VAL A 129 5.75 0.19 -0.74
N ILE A 130 5.07 1.21 -1.32
CA ILE A 130 4.52 1.13 -2.68
C ILE A 130 5.60 0.73 -3.69
N ARG A 131 6.76 1.41 -3.66
CA ARG A 131 7.86 1.08 -4.57
C ARG A 131 8.35 -0.34 -4.39
N HIS A 132 8.55 -0.80 -3.15
CA HIS A 132 9.05 -2.14 -2.89
C HIS A 132 8.06 -3.22 -3.34
N LEU A 133 6.76 -3.02 -3.12
CA LEU A 133 5.70 -3.91 -3.62
C LEU A 133 5.69 -3.96 -5.16
N LEU A 134 5.93 -2.84 -5.83
CA LEU A 134 6.06 -2.80 -7.29
C LEU A 134 7.35 -3.46 -7.79
N LEU A 135 8.43 -3.48 -7.01
CA LEU A 135 9.68 -4.16 -7.38
C LEU A 135 9.68 -5.67 -7.07
N ALA A 136 8.85 -6.12 -6.14
CA ALA A 136 8.73 -7.53 -5.78
C ALA A 136 8.40 -8.38 -7.02
N LYS A 137 9.19 -9.42 -7.29
CA LYS A 137 9.07 -10.21 -8.53
C LYS A 137 8.01 -11.31 -8.43
N ASP A 138 7.73 -11.76 -7.22
CA ASP A 138 6.89 -12.91 -6.90
C ASP A 138 6.11 -12.67 -5.60
N THR A 139 5.30 -13.65 -5.21
CA THR A 139 4.46 -13.58 -4.01
C THR A 139 5.26 -13.65 -2.71
N GLU A 140 6.42 -14.32 -2.71
CA GLU A 140 7.29 -14.39 -1.54
C GLU A 140 7.90 -13.02 -1.23
N GLY A 141 8.44 -12.34 -2.24
CA GLY A 141 8.94 -10.98 -2.12
C GLY A 141 7.85 -9.97 -1.77
N LEU A 142 6.60 -10.18 -2.19
CA LEU A 142 5.46 -9.38 -1.72
C LEU A 142 5.16 -9.63 -0.24
N GLY A 143 5.26 -10.89 0.21
CA GLY A 143 5.04 -11.32 1.60
C GLY A 143 5.90 -10.60 2.62
N VAL A 144 7.14 -10.24 2.25
CA VAL A 144 8.07 -9.48 3.10
C VAL A 144 7.52 -8.10 3.50
N TRP A 145 6.59 -7.54 2.72
CA TRP A 145 6.08 -6.17 2.91
C TRP A 145 4.64 -6.13 3.43
N TYR A 146 4.03 -7.27 3.78
CA TYR A 146 2.63 -7.30 4.21
C TYR A 146 2.41 -6.46 5.48
N SER A 147 3.24 -6.67 6.49
CA SER A 147 3.12 -5.97 7.78
C SER A 147 3.29 -4.46 7.64
N GLU A 148 4.27 -4.04 6.84
CA GLU A 148 4.58 -2.64 6.58
C GLU A 148 3.47 -1.97 5.75
N PHE A 149 2.92 -2.69 4.77
CA PHE A 149 1.76 -2.22 4.01
C PHE A 149 0.55 -2.00 4.93
N ILE A 150 0.22 -2.97 5.77
CA ILE A 150 -0.89 -2.84 6.72
C ILE A 150 -0.65 -1.65 7.65
N ALA A 151 0.52 -1.56 8.28
CA ALA A 151 0.86 -0.48 9.21
C ALA A 151 0.81 0.92 8.57
N CYS A 152 1.16 1.04 7.28
CA CYS A 152 1.15 2.31 6.55
C CYS A 152 -0.27 2.79 6.22
N PHE A 153 -1.18 1.87 5.88
CA PHE A 153 -2.45 2.22 5.25
C PHE A 153 -3.68 1.93 6.14
N GLU A 154 -3.56 1.13 7.21
CA GLU A 154 -4.67 0.83 8.13
C GLU A 154 -5.21 2.07 8.87
N LYS A 155 -4.38 3.11 9.02
CA LYS A 155 -4.78 4.36 9.67
C LYS A 155 -5.61 5.26 8.76
N THR A 156 -5.59 5.01 7.46
CA THR A 156 -6.26 5.85 6.46
C THR A 156 -7.38 5.12 5.73
N GLN A 157 -7.48 3.80 5.88
CA GLN A 157 -8.41 2.95 5.14
C GLN A 157 -8.88 1.78 6.02
N ASP A 158 -10.09 1.28 5.75
CA ASP A 158 -10.56 0.04 6.38
C ASP A 158 -9.87 -1.22 5.81
N HIS A 159 -9.98 -2.34 6.52
CA HIS A 159 -9.34 -3.59 6.10
C HIS A 159 -9.85 -4.09 4.74
N VAL A 160 -11.13 -3.88 4.41
CA VAL A 160 -11.70 -4.30 3.11
C VAL A 160 -10.99 -3.57 1.98
N ARG A 161 -10.77 -2.27 2.13
CA ARG A 161 -10.04 -1.44 1.19
C ARG A 161 -8.57 -1.85 1.09
N LEU A 162 -7.89 -2.12 2.22
CA LEU A 162 -6.52 -2.65 2.20
C LEU A 162 -6.40 -3.93 1.37
N ALA A 163 -7.33 -4.86 1.58
CA ALA A 163 -7.35 -6.12 0.84
C ALA A 163 -7.67 -5.91 -0.66
N GLN A 164 -8.48 -4.91 -1.00
CA GLN A 164 -8.75 -4.53 -2.40
C GLN A 164 -7.52 -3.91 -3.06
N ASP A 165 -6.82 -2.99 -2.37
CA ASP A 165 -5.63 -2.34 -2.89
C ASP A 165 -4.50 -3.37 -3.06
N PHE A 166 -4.29 -4.27 -2.10
CA PHE A 166 -3.33 -5.37 -2.23
C PHE A 166 -3.69 -6.33 -3.39
N LYS A 167 -4.98 -6.65 -3.55
CA LYS A 167 -5.45 -7.41 -4.74
C LYS A 167 -5.14 -6.65 -6.04
N GLY A 168 -5.25 -5.32 -6.05
CA GLY A 168 -4.85 -4.48 -7.17
C GLY A 168 -3.37 -4.62 -7.51
N ILE A 169 -2.49 -4.57 -6.50
CA ILE A 169 -1.04 -4.77 -6.65
C ILE A 169 -0.74 -6.14 -7.29
N LEU A 170 -1.38 -7.21 -6.81
CA LEU A 170 -1.29 -8.53 -7.44
C LEU A 170 -1.81 -8.52 -8.89
N GLY A 171 -2.85 -7.73 -9.17
CA GLY A 171 -3.39 -7.50 -10.51
C GLY A 171 -2.36 -6.92 -11.49
N LEU A 172 -1.46 -6.06 -11.02
CA LEU A 172 -0.40 -5.46 -11.83
C LEU A 172 0.69 -6.46 -12.25
N LYS A 173 0.82 -7.58 -11.55
CA LYS A 173 1.89 -8.56 -11.74
C LYS A 173 1.46 -9.61 -12.77
N LYS A 174 1.75 -9.41 -14.06
CA LYS A 174 1.32 -10.34 -15.11
C LYS A 174 1.97 -11.73 -14.98
N GLU A 175 3.17 -11.78 -14.42
CA GLU A 175 3.99 -12.99 -14.27
C GLU A 175 3.48 -13.94 -13.19
N ILE A 176 2.81 -13.41 -12.17
CA ILE A 176 2.32 -14.23 -11.06
C ILE A 176 1.08 -14.99 -11.53
N SER A 177 1.07 -16.30 -11.29
CA SER A 177 -0.06 -17.14 -11.68
C SER A 177 -1.32 -16.76 -10.91
N ARG A 178 -2.50 -17.08 -11.47
CA ARG A 178 -3.77 -16.84 -10.77
C ARG A 178 -3.83 -17.58 -9.42
N ALA A 179 -3.28 -18.79 -9.35
CA ALA A 179 -3.27 -19.60 -8.13
C ALA A 179 -2.44 -18.91 -7.04
N ASP A 180 -1.23 -18.46 -7.38
CA ASP A 180 -0.34 -17.79 -6.44
C ASP A 180 -0.93 -16.46 -5.95
N LYS A 181 -1.61 -15.70 -6.83
CA LYS A 181 -2.35 -14.49 -6.42
C LYS A 181 -3.43 -14.79 -5.39
N VAL A 182 -4.14 -15.92 -5.52
CA VAL A 182 -5.20 -16.31 -4.57
C VAL A 182 -4.59 -16.68 -3.22
N VAL A 183 -3.47 -17.41 -3.22
CA VAL A 183 -2.74 -17.79 -2.00
C VAL A 183 -2.20 -16.55 -1.30
N ALA A 184 -1.47 -15.70 -2.01
CA ALA A 184 -0.92 -14.45 -1.49
C ALA A 184 -2.00 -13.53 -0.90
N LEU A 185 -3.14 -13.38 -1.59
CA LEU A 185 -4.26 -12.58 -1.08
C LEU A 185 -4.89 -13.20 0.18
N ARG A 186 -4.92 -14.53 0.30
CA ARG A 186 -5.41 -15.22 1.50
C ARG A 186 -4.46 -15.02 2.67
N GLU A 187 -3.16 -15.17 2.45
CA GLU A 187 -2.12 -14.91 3.45
C GLU A 187 -2.21 -13.47 3.94
N PHE A 188 -2.27 -12.50 3.04
CA PHE A 188 -2.43 -11.10 3.38
C PHE A 188 -3.70 -10.84 4.22
N LYS A 189 -4.85 -11.40 3.81
CA LYS A 189 -6.10 -11.27 4.57
C LYS A 189 -6.05 -11.92 5.95
N SER A 190 -5.22 -12.95 6.15
CA SER A 190 -5.07 -13.58 7.47
C SER A 190 -4.42 -12.67 8.50
N LEU A 191 -3.68 -11.66 8.04
CA LEU A 191 -3.07 -10.64 8.89
C LEU A 191 -4.04 -9.51 9.24
N LEU A 192 -5.20 -9.44 8.58
CA LEU A 192 -6.20 -8.41 8.77
C LEU A 192 -7.33 -8.90 9.70
N PRO A 193 -7.51 -8.27 10.87
CA PRO A 193 -8.59 -8.62 11.78
C PRO A 193 -9.97 -8.58 11.10
N GLY A 194 -10.76 -9.65 11.26
CA GLY A 194 -12.17 -9.68 10.84
C GLY A 194 -12.43 -9.92 9.34
N LEU A 195 -11.42 -10.18 8.51
CA LEU A 195 -11.60 -10.45 7.07
C LEU A 195 -11.59 -11.92 6.67
N LEU A 196 -11.11 -12.80 7.54
CA LEU A 196 -11.34 -14.23 7.41
C LEU A 196 -12.52 -14.64 8.29
N PRO A 197 -13.41 -15.53 7.81
CA PRO A 197 -14.43 -16.09 8.70
C PRO A 197 -13.74 -16.73 9.91
N PRO A 198 -14.33 -16.63 11.12
CA PRO A 198 -13.80 -17.32 12.28
C PRO A 198 -13.83 -18.83 11.99
N GLY A 199 -12.65 -19.42 11.82
CA GLY A 199 -12.44 -20.87 11.79
C GLY A 199 -13.16 -21.64 10.68
N GLY A 200 -12.45 -21.91 9.58
CA GLY A 200 -12.40 -23.29 9.11
C GLY A 200 -11.02 -23.78 9.47
N SER A 201 -10.90 -24.68 10.44
CA SER A 201 -9.63 -25.36 10.72
C SER A 201 -9.13 -26.00 9.41
N ASP A 202 -7.82 -26.19 9.25
CA ASP A 202 -7.25 -26.97 8.13
C ASP A 202 -7.87 -28.38 8.01
N GLU A 203 -8.56 -28.86 9.07
CA GLU A 203 -9.39 -30.06 9.06
C GLU A 203 -10.65 -29.93 8.20
N ASP A 204 -11.34 -28.79 8.18
CA ASP A 204 -12.56 -28.60 7.39
C ASP A 204 -12.27 -28.50 5.89
N ALA A 205 -11.11 -27.94 5.52
CA ALA A 205 -10.64 -27.91 4.14
C ALA A 205 -10.25 -29.33 3.65
N ARG A 206 -9.62 -30.13 4.53
CA ARG A 206 -9.31 -31.54 4.26
C ARG A 206 -10.56 -32.41 4.22
N ALA A 207 -11.58 -32.14 5.04
CA ALA A 207 -12.85 -32.86 5.03
C ALA A 207 -13.65 -32.62 3.74
N ARG A 208 -13.66 -31.39 3.22
CA ARG A 208 -14.27 -31.09 1.91
C ARG A 208 -13.51 -31.70 0.75
N SER A 209 -12.19 -31.82 0.85
CA SER A 209 -11.38 -32.49 -0.17
C SER A 209 -11.50 -34.02 -0.11
N ARG A 210 -11.74 -34.61 1.07
CA ARG A 210 -12.06 -36.05 1.23
C ARG A 210 -13.43 -36.41 0.64
N ASN A 211 -14.45 -35.59 0.90
CA ASN A 211 -15.79 -35.81 0.32
C ASN A 211 -15.83 -35.62 -1.20
N ALA A 212 -14.85 -34.92 -1.80
CA ALA A 212 -14.71 -34.81 -3.25
C ALA A 212 -13.93 -35.98 -3.88
N LEU A 213 -13.17 -36.75 -3.09
CA LEU A 213 -12.40 -37.91 -3.55
C LEU A 213 -13.22 -39.22 -3.53
N ASP A 214 -14.30 -39.29 -2.75
CA ASP A 214 -15.23 -40.44 -2.76
C ASP A 214 -16.30 -40.36 -3.87
N ALA A 215 -16.37 -39.26 -4.63
CA ALA A 215 -17.35 -39.04 -5.69
C ALA A 215 -16.80 -39.21 -7.12
N SER A 216 -15.65 -39.87 -7.30
CA SER A 216 -15.10 -40.15 -8.64
C SER A 216 -14.44 -41.53 -8.71
N PRO A 217 -14.91 -42.45 -9.57
CA PRO A 217 -14.27 -43.73 -9.75
C PRO A 217 -13.07 -43.59 -10.69
N GLY A 218 -11.90 -43.97 -10.20
CA GLY A 218 -10.77 -44.38 -11.03
C GLY A 218 -9.63 -43.38 -11.19
N GLY A 219 -8.42 -43.83 -10.85
CA GLY A 219 -7.20 -43.36 -11.52
C GLY A 219 -6.08 -42.86 -10.62
N ASN A 220 -5.29 -43.80 -10.09
CA ASN A 220 -3.86 -43.74 -9.74
C ASN A 220 -3.32 -42.59 -8.87
N ALA A 221 -2.87 -42.99 -7.67
CA ALA A 221 -2.00 -42.22 -6.80
C ALA A 221 -0.53 -42.23 -7.25
N SER A 222 0.18 -41.10 -7.08
CA SER A 222 1.53 -41.04 -6.47
C SER A 222 1.93 -39.61 -6.08
N PRO A 223 2.83 -39.42 -5.09
CA PRO A 223 2.61 -38.44 -4.02
C PRO A 223 3.61 -37.26 -3.95
N SER A 224 3.13 -36.20 -3.29
CA SER A 224 3.84 -35.34 -2.32
C SER A 224 5.02 -34.45 -2.74
N ALA A 225 4.77 -33.13 -2.69
CA ALA A 225 5.78 -32.11 -2.34
C ALA A 225 5.21 -30.98 -1.46
N ALA A 226 4.18 -31.25 -0.64
CA ALA A 226 3.52 -30.26 0.23
C ALA A 226 3.94 -30.37 1.71
N ALA A 227 5.15 -30.85 2.00
CA ALA A 227 5.62 -31.01 3.37
C ALA A 227 7.06 -30.53 3.52
N LYS A 228 7.29 -29.21 3.50
CA LYS A 228 8.55 -28.61 3.98
C LYS A 228 8.49 -27.09 4.17
N LEU A 229 7.55 -26.57 4.97
CA LEU A 229 7.61 -25.18 5.45
C LEU A 229 7.00 -25.02 6.86
N GLY A 230 7.14 -26.05 7.70
CA GLY A 230 6.93 -25.95 9.15
C GLY A 230 8.26 -26.19 9.84
N LYS A 231 8.71 -25.22 10.65
CA LYS A 231 9.98 -25.13 11.41
C LYS A 231 11.11 -24.37 10.71
N LYS A 232 11.06 -23.04 10.76
CA LYS A 232 12.25 -22.16 10.89
C LYS A 232 11.89 -20.69 11.15
N PHE A 233 11.07 -20.42 12.17
CA PHE A 233 10.95 -19.06 12.72
C PHE A 233 10.89 -19.14 14.25
N LEU A 234 12.08 -19.30 14.84
CA LEU A 234 12.35 -18.92 16.22
C LEU A 234 13.85 -18.66 16.33
N GLY A 235 14.20 -17.39 16.50
CA GLY A 235 15.54 -16.96 16.90
C GLY A 235 16.26 -16.08 15.88
N PHE A 236 15.89 -14.80 15.80
CA PHE A 236 16.83 -13.71 15.49
C PHE A 236 16.32 -12.39 16.09
N PHE A 237 16.34 -12.32 17.42
CA PHE A 237 16.51 -11.06 18.16
C PHE A 237 17.37 -11.37 19.38
N LYS A 238 18.68 -11.15 19.24
CA LYS A 238 19.62 -10.92 20.34
C LYS A 238 20.96 -10.43 19.77
N LYS A 239 21.08 -9.11 19.62
CA LYS A 239 22.13 -8.22 20.15
C LYS A 239 22.10 -6.91 19.38
#